data_AF-A0A2V4A119-F1
#
_entry.id   AF-A0A2V4A119-F1
#
_cell.length_a   1.000
_cell.length_b   1.000
_cell.length_c   1.000
_cell.angle_alpha   90.00
_cell.angle_beta   90.00
_cell.angle_gamma   90.00
#
_symmetry.space_group_name_H-M   'P 1'
#
loop_
_entity.id
_entity.type
_entity.pdbx_description
1 polymer ?
#
loop_
_entity_poly.entity_id
_entity_poly.type
_entity_poly.pdbx_seq_one_letter_code
_entity_poly.pdbx_strand_id
1 'polypeptide(L)'
;MKKYLILTLVYLIGCYFLIFEFAKNLTIDFSSALSGLITVSGILLAIVGMWISYSYPEAVQKITQKNDKIDFLETLGSAKRLESLVMTILLSATVILACLFMMVVAVPVVKNTTILNQYAEELRATGVCVIWYLTILQGVAVIKIMRANLSFLHELYVLIARLDLHKQKNPHRKQVEPEE
;
A
#
# COMPACT_ATOMS: atom_id res chain seq x y z
N MET A 1 14.98 -2.89 5.42
CA MET A 1 15.03 -2.74 3.95
C MET A 1 15.70 -3.92 3.23
N LYS A 2 16.98 -4.26 3.50
CA LYS A 2 17.69 -5.36 2.79
C LYS A 2 16.93 -6.71 2.77
N LYS A 3 16.36 -7.14 3.89
CA LYS A 3 15.58 -8.40 3.97
C LYS A 3 14.35 -8.39 3.07
N TYR A 4 13.62 -7.28 3.01
CA TYR A 4 12.43 -7.15 2.16
C TYR A 4 12.82 -7.10 0.68
N LEU A 5 13.93 -6.44 0.35
CA LEU A 5 14.46 -6.36 -1.01
C LEU A 5 14.91 -7.75 -1.52
N ILE A 6 15.62 -8.50 -0.68
CA ILE A 6 16.02 -9.89 -0.99
C ILE A 6 14.80 -10.79 -1.16
N LEU A 7 13.80 -10.67 -0.27
CA LEU A 7 12.56 -11.44 -0.36
C LEU A 7 11.79 -11.13 -1.65
N THR A 8 11.69 -9.87 -2.03
CA THR A 8 11.03 -9.47 -3.29
C THR A 8 11.76 -9.96 -4.53
N LEU A 9 13.08 -10.08 -4.46
CA LEU A 9 13.94 -10.52 -5.57
C LEU A 9 13.89 -12.04 -5.73
N VAL A 10 13.94 -12.79 -4.62
CA VAL A 10 13.69 -14.24 -4.61
C VAL A 10 12.28 -14.56 -5.11
N TYR A 11 11.28 -13.79 -4.70
CA TYR A 11 9.91 -13.96 -5.16
C TYR A 11 9.75 -13.70 -6.67
N LEU A 12 10.43 -12.67 -7.19
CA LEU A 12 10.44 -12.36 -8.62
C LEU A 12 11.07 -13.51 -9.43
N ILE A 13 12.21 -14.03 -8.99
CA ILE A 13 12.90 -15.16 -9.66
C ILE A 13 12.04 -16.43 -9.59
N GLY A 14 11.44 -16.73 -8.44
CA GLY A 14 10.57 -17.89 -8.27
C GLY A 14 9.32 -17.84 -9.13
N CYS A 15 8.67 -16.67 -9.22
CA CYS A 15 7.51 -16.48 -10.09
C CYS A 15 7.88 -16.54 -11.57
N TYR A 16 9.04 -15.99 -11.94
CA TYR A 16 9.55 -16.07 -13.31
C TYR A 16 9.67 -17.52 -13.75
N PHE A 17 10.33 -18.39 -12.97
CA PHE A 17 10.49 -19.80 -13.32
C PHE A 17 9.16 -20.57 -13.42
N LEU A 18 8.20 -20.29 -12.54
CA LEU A 18 6.91 -20.99 -12.52
C LEU A 18 5.99 -20.60 -13.67
N ILE A 19 6.03 -19.34 -14.09
CA ILE A 19 5.01 -18.75 -14.98
C ILE A 19 5.51 -18.57 -16.39
N PHE A 20 6.83 -18.54 -16.62
CA PHE A 20 7.40 -18.28 -17.94
C PHE A 20 6.85 -19.23 -19.02
N GLU A 21 6.76 -20.53 -18.74
CA GLU A 21 6.22 -21.50 -19.70
C GLU A 21 4.71 -21.33 -19.95
N PHE A 22 3.94 -20.98 -18.92
CA PHE A 22 2.51 -20.69 -19.07
C PHE A 22 2.27 -19.36 -19.82
N ALA A 23 3.14 -18.38 -19.57
CA ALA A 23 3.06 -17.03 -20.13
C ALA A 23 3.31 -17.01 -21.64
N LYS A 24 4.11 -17.95 -22.19
CA LYS A 24 4.30 -18.10 -23.65
C LYS A 24 2.99 -18.37 -24.38
N ASN A 25 2.10 -19.17 -23.77
CA ASN A 25 0.83 -19.57 -24.37
C ASN A 25 -0.33 -18.58 -24.08
N LEU A 26 -0.08 -17.53 -23.30
CA LEU A 26 -1.13 -16.68 -22.76
C LEU A 26 -1.24 -15.36 -23.56
N THR A 27 -2.40 -15.13 -24.16
CA THR A 27 -2.71 -13.91 -24.89
C THR A 27 -3.39 -12.88 -23.98
N ILE A 28 -2.60 -12.13 -23.20
CA ILE A 28 -3.10 -11.01 -22.39
C ILE A 28 -3.03 -9.69 -23.19
N ASP A 29 -4.04 -8.83 -23.01
CA ASP A 29 -3.96 -7.42 -23.35
C ASP A 29 -3.15 -6.65 -22.28
N PHE A 30 -1.88 -6.39 -22.61
CA PHE A 30 -0.94 -5.67 -21.76
C PHE A 30 -1.42 -4.27 -21.38
N SER A 31 -2.05 -3.55 -22.30
CA SER A 31 -2.45 -2.16 -22.07
C SER A 31 -3.54 -2.10 -21.00
N SER A 32 -4.54 -2.97 -21.11
CA SER A 32 -5.62 -3.08 -20.13
C SER A 32 -5.10 -3.52 -18.75
N ALA A 33 -4.20 -4.51 -18.70
CA ALA A 33 -3.62 -4.97 -17.45
C ALA A 33 -2.81 -3.87 -16.73
N LEU A 34 -1.93 -3.17 -17.46
CA LEU A 34 -1.15 -2.06 -16.91
C LEU A 34 -2.04 -0.90 -16.46
N SER A 35 -3.06 -0.57 -17.24
CA SER A 35 -4.03 0.47 -16.89
C SER A 35 -4.77 0.14 -15.59
N GLY A 36 -5.22 -1.11 -15.43
CA GLY A 36 -5.85 -1.59 -14.20
C GLY A 36 -4.93 -1.46 -12.97
N LEU A 37 -3.66 -1.83 -13.11
CA LEU A 37 -2.66 -1.67 -12.04
C LEU A 37 -2.43 -0.20 -11.67
N ILE A 38 -2.31 0.69 -12.65
CA ILE A 38 -2.15 2.13 -12.42
C ILE A 38 -3.36 2.68 -11.66
N THR A 39 -4.58 2.32 -12.08
CA THR A 39 -5.82 2.78 -11.42
C THR A 39 -5.88 2.35 -9.96
N VAL A 40 -5.68 1.06 -9.67
CA VAL A 40 -5.72 0.55 -8.29
C VAL A 40 -4.63 1.22 -7.44
N SER A 41 -3.44 1.40 -8.00
CA SER A 41 -2.34 2.04 -7.29
C SER A 41 -2.59 3.53 -7.01
N GLY A 42 -3.22 4.25 -7.95
CA GLY A 42 -3.61 5.65 -7.75
C GLY A 42 -4.64 5.80 -6.64
N ILE A 43 -5.62 4.89 -6.59
CA ILE A 43 -6.61 4.83 -5.51
C ILE A 43 -5.93 4.58 -4.15
N LEU A 44 -4.99 3.63 -4.08
CA LEU A 44 -4.26 3.38 -2.83
C LEU A 44 -3.41 4.58 -2.41
N LEU A 45 -2.74 5.25 -3.36
CA LEU A 45 -1.96 6.45 -3.07
C LEU A 45 -2.84 7.55 -2.45
N ALA A 46 -4.06 7.74 -2.97
CA ALA A 46 -5.01 8.70 -2.44
C ALA A 46 -5.48 8.33 -1.01
N ILE A 47 -5.89 7.08 -0.79
CA ILE A 47 -6.36 6.61 0.53
C ILE A 47 -5.26 6.76 1.58
N VAL A 48 -4.05 6.31 1.30
CA VAL A 48 -2.97 6.41 2.28
C VAL A 48 -2.46 7.85 2.43
N GLY A 49 -2.49 8.65 1.36
CA GLY A 49 -2.18 10.08 1.45
C GLY A 49 -3.09 10.81 2.43
N MET A 50 -4.40 10.50 2.40
CA MET A 50 -5.35 10.98 3.41
C MET A 50 -4.96 10.54 4.84
N TRP A 51 -4.59 9.27 5.03
CA TRP A 51 -4.18 8.75 6.34
C TRP A 51 -2.91 9.39 6.90
N ILE A 52 -1.92 9.67 6.05
CA ILE A 52 -0.70 10.37 6.47
C ILE A 52 -1.03 11.78 6.94
N SER A 53 -1.87 12.49 6.19
CA SER A 53 -2.28 13.85 6.54
C SER A 53 -2.88 13.92 7.95
N TYR A 54 -3.67 12.91 8.32
CA TYR A 54 -4.24 12.79 9.67
C TYR A 54 -3.22 12.34 10.73
N SER A 55 -2.46 11.28 10.45
CA SER A 55 -1.63 10.60 11.45
C SER A 55 -0.32 11.33 11.73
N TYR A 56 0.18 12.13 10.78
CA TYR A 56 1.47 12.80 10.89
C TYR A 56 1.47 13.92 11.95
N PRO A 57 0.51 14.87 11.99
CA PRO A 57 0.46 15.87 13.05
C PRO A 57 0.33 15.25 14.45
N GLU A 58 -0.49 14.20 14.59
CA GLU A 58 -0.69 13.48 15.84
C GLU A 58 0.63 12.87 16.36
N ALA A 59 1.39 12.21 15.48
CA ALA A 59 2.68 11.65 15.83
C ALA A 59 3.69 12.73 16.26
N VAL A 60 3.71 13.88 15.58
CA VAL A 60 4.62 15.00 15.92
C VAL A 60 4.25 15.62 17.27
N GLN A 61 2.96 15.81 17.55
CA GLN A 61 2.50 16.37 18.82
C GLN A 61 2.86 15.48 20.03
N LYS A 62 2.70 14.16 19.90
CA LYS A 62 3.09 13.19 20.94
C LYS A 62 4.59 13.25 21.26
N ILE A 63 5.43 13.48 20.25
CA ILE A 63 6.88 13.60 20.43
C ILE A 63 7.26 14.92 21.14
N THR A 64 6.56 16.02 20.83
CA THR A 64 6.90 17.36 21.35
C THR A 64 6.32 17.65 22.75
N GLN A 65 5.22 17.00 23.15
CA GLN A 65 4.56 17.23 24.46
C GLN A 65 5.07 16.34 25.62
N LYS A 66 6.08 15.51 25.35
CA LYS A 66 6.79 14.57 26.24
C LYS A 66 6.66 14.84 27.75
N ASN A 67 5.71 14.16 28.40
CA ASN A 67 5.71 13.93 29.85
C ASN A 67 5.58 12.41 30.09
N ASP A 68 6.60 11.85 30.75
CA ASP A 68 6.71 10.46 31.24
C ASP A 68 7.01 9.28 30.29
N LYS A 69 7.71 8.28 30.86
CA LYS A 69 8.25 7.08 30.20
C LYS A 69 7.20 6.12 29.63
N ILE A 70 5.95 6.21 30.08
CA ILE A 70 4.83 5.37 29.59
C ILE A 70 4.39 5.82 28.19
N ASP A 71 4.50 7.13 27.90
CA ASP A 71 4.13 7.75 26.62
C ASP A 71 5.08 7.35 25.47
N PHE A 72 6.29 6.90 25.80
CA PHE A 72 7.31 6.49 24.83
C PHE A 72 6.94 5.20 24.07
N LEU A 73 6.30 4.23 24.74
CA LEU A 73 5.86 2.98 24.10
C LEU A 73 4.67 3.20 23.16
N GLU A 74 3.74 4.07 23.56
CA GLU A 74 2.58 4.44 22.74
C GLU A 74 2.98 5.27 21.51
N THR A 75 3.92 6.21 21.70
CA THR A 75 4.57 6.96 20.62
C THR A 75 5.28 6.04 19.63
N LEU A 76 5.96 4.98 20.10
CA LEU A 76 6.60 3.99 19.23
C LEU A 76 5.59 3.23 18.37
N GLY A 77 4.42 2.90 18.93
CA GLY A 77 3.32 2.23 18.22
C GLY A 77 2.73 3.09 17.10
N SER A 78 2.42 4.35 17.39
CA SER A 78 1.94 5.33 16.40
C SER A 78 2.98 5.58 15.29
N ALA A 79 4.26 5.71 15.65
CA ALA A 79 5.34 5.90 14.68
C ALA A 79 5.51 4.68 13.74
N LYS A 80 5.44 3.46 14.29
CA LYS A 80 5.55 2.23 13.50
C LYS A 80 4.37 2.03 12.54
N ARG A 81 3.16 2.44 12.97
CA ARG A 81 1.97 2.44 12.11
C ARG A 81 2.13 3.43 10.95
N LEU A 82 2.60 4.65 11.25
CA LEU A 82 2.90 5.66 10.22
C LEU A 82 3.98 5.17 9.25
N GLU A 83 5.08 4.59 9.75
CA GLU A 83 6.12 3.98 8.92
C GLU A 83 5.54 2.92 7.97
N SER A 84 4.68 2.04 8.48
CA SER A 84 4.04 1.01 7.66
C SER A 84 3.13 1.60 6.57
N LEU A 85 2.42 2.70 6.85
CA LEU A 85 1.61 3.40 5.86
C LEU A 85 2.49 4.04 4.78
N VAL A 86 3.54 4.77 5.17
CA VAL A 86 4.50 5.40 4.26
C VAL A 86 5.16 4.34 3.35
N MET A 87 5.59 3.21 3.93
CA MET A 87 6.16 2.09 3.16
C MET A 87 5.18 1.51 2.15
N THR A 88 3.88 1.52 2.46
CA THR A 88 2.85 1.02 1.55
C THR A 88 2.58 2.00 0.40
N ILE A 89 2.70 3.31 0.64
CA ILE A 89 2.70 4.32 -0.43
C ILE A 89 3.90 4.14 -1.34
N LEU A 90 5.10 4.03 -0.79
CA LEU A 90 6.31 3.86 -1.59
C LEU A 90 6.21 2.62 -2.49
N LEU A 91 5.62 1.54 -1.97
CA LEU A 91 5.35 0.34 -2.77
C LEU A 91 4.38 0.62 -3.92
N SER A 92 3.22 1.23 -3.65
CA SER A 92 2.20 1.55 -4.69
C SER A 92 2.75 2.54 -5.73
N ALA A 93 3.51 3.55 -5.30
CA ALA A 93 4.16 4.50 -6.20
C ALA A 93 5.19 3.82 -7.11
N THR A 94 5.96 2.85 -6.57
CA THR A 94 6.88 2.04 -7.36
C THR A 94 6.14 1.22 -8.43
N VAL A 95 5.00 0.63 -8.09
CA VAL A 95 4.17 -0.13 -9.05
C VAL A 95 3.67 0.77 -10.18
N ILE A 96 3.18 1.98 -9.86
CA ILE A 96 2.75 2.96 -10.89
C ILE A 96 3.91 3.32 -11.81
N LEU A 97 5.07 3.68 -11.24
CA LEU A 97 6.24 4.06 -12.03
C LEU A 97 6.69 2.92 -12.96
N ALA A 98 6.69 1.68 -12.47
CA ALA A 98 7.01 0.51 -13.28
C ALA A 98 6.00 0.31 -14.42
N CYS A 99 4.69 0.48 -14.15
CA CYS A 99 3.66 0.37 -15.17
C CYS A 99 3.77 1.47 -16.24
N LEU A 100 4.01 2.71 -15.83
CA LEU A 100 4.21 3.84 -16.74
C LEU A 100 5.46 3.64 -17.61
N PHE A 101 6.57 3.20 -17.00
CA PHE A 101 7.78 2.88 -17.74
C PHE A 101 7.53 1.79 -18.79
N MET A 102 6.82 0.72 -18.42
CA MET A 102 6.47 -0.33 -19.37
C MET A 102 5.57 0.18 -20.50
N MET A 103 4.56 0.98 -20.18
CA MET A 103 3.58 1.47 -21.16
C MET A 103 4.19 2.47 -22.16
N VAL A 104 5.03 3.39 -21.68
CA VAL A 104 5.59 4.49 -22.49
C VAL A 104 6.89 4.09 -23.20
N VAL A 105 7.72 3.27 -22.56
CA VAL A 105 9.07 2.94 -23.07
C VAL A 105 9.12 1.52 -23.60
N ALA A 106 8.84 0.52 -22.75
CA ALA A 106 9.09 -0.88 -23.10
C ALA A 106 8.22 -1.37 -24.26
N VAL A 107 6.90 -1.12 -24.21
CA VAL A 107 5.96 -1.61 -25.23
C VAL A 107 6.24 -0.99 -26.62
N PRO A 108 6.42 0.34 -26.77
CA PRO A 108 6.74 0.93 -28.08
C PRO A 108 8.10 0.50 -28.63
N VAL A 109 9.11 0.37 -27.77
CA VAL A 109 10.46 -0.07 -28.20
C VAL A 109 10.42 -1.48 -28.76
N VAL A 110 9.70 -2.40 -28.11
CA VAL A 110 9.55 -3.78 -28.61
C VAL A 110 8.78 -3.80 -29.93
N LYS A 111 7.73 -3.00 -30.09
CA LYS A 111 6.92 -2.96 -31.32
C LYS A 111 7.66 -2.38 -32.53
N ASN A 112 8.51 -1.37 -32.33
CA ASN A 112 9.15 -0.64 -33.43
C ASN A 112 10.52 -1.19 -33.84
N THR A 113 11.09 -2.12 -33.08
CA THR A 113 12.45 -2.63 -33.36
C THR A 113 12.38 -3.99 -34.05
N THR A 114 12.73 -4.03 -35.34
CA THR A 114 12.65 -5.24 -36.19
C THR A 114 13.56 -6.38 -35.71
N ILE A 115 14.66 -6.07 -35.02
CA ILE A 115 15.59 -7.05 -34.44
C ILE A 115 14.95 -7.83 -33.27
N LEU A 116 14.03 -7.19 -32.54
CA LEU A 116 13.37 -7.80 -31.38
C LEU A 116 12.25 -8.77 -31.80
N ASN A 117 11.84 -8.79 -33.07
CA ASN A 117 10.83 -9.74 -33.56
C ASN A 117 11.28 -11.20 -33.44
N GLN A 118 12.59 -11.48 -33.52
CA GLN A 118 13.12 -12.84 -33.35
C GLN A 118 12.93 -13.37 -31.92
N TYR A 119 12.82 -12.48 -30.93
CA TYR A 119 12.63 -12.81 -29.51
C TYR A 119 11.26 -12.33 -28.98
N ALA A 120 10.31 -12.07 -29.86
CA ALA A 120 9.02 -11.46 -29.49
C ALA A 120 8.25 -12.31 -28.47
N GLU A 121 8.29 -13.64 -28.60
CA GLU A 121 7.61 -14.56 -27.68
C GLU A 121 8.23 -14.55 -26.29
N GLU A 122 9.56 -14.54 -26.19
CA GLU A 122 10.28 -14.48 -24.91
C GLU A 122 10.09 -13.12 -24.21
N LEU A 123 10.11 -12.03 -24.98
CA LEU A 123 9.81 -10.69 -24.48
C LEU A 123 8.37 -10.57 -23.98
N ARG A 124 7.41 -11.16 -24.70
CA ARG A 124 6.01 -11.22 -24.28
C ARG A 124 5.87 -12.01 -22.98
N ALA A 125 6.44 -13.21 -22.91
CA ALA A 125 6.38 -14.04 -21.71
C ALA A 125 7.00 -13.33 -20.49
N THR A 126 8.13 -12.64 -20.70
CA THR A 126 8.78 -11.83 -19.66
C THR A 126 7.88 -10.69 -19.19
N GLY A 127 7.24 -9.97 -20.11
CA GLY A 127 6.30 -8.90 -19.77
C GLY A 127 5.10 -9.40 -18.95
N VAL A 128 4.53 -10.56 -19.30
CA VAL A 128 3.44 -11.18 -18.51
C VAL A 128 3.92 -11.51 -17.10
N CYS A 129 5.12 -12.07 -16.94
CA CYS A 129 5.69 -12.38 -15.63
C CYS A 129 5.85 -11.12 -14.77
N VAL A 130 6.31 -10.01 -15.37
CA VAL A 130 6.45 -8.73 -14.66
C VAL A 130 5.09 -8.19 -14.23
N ILE A 131 4.08 -8.19 -15.11
CA ILE A 131 2.72 -7.75 -14.76
C ILE A 131 2.15 -8.60 -13.61
N TRP A 132 2.34 -9.90 -13.66
CA TRP A 132 1.86 -10.81 -12.62
C TRP A 132 2.53 -10.52 -11.28
N TYR A 133 3.84 -10.31 -11.27
CA TYR A 133 4.60 -9.91 -10.09
C TYR A 133 4.11 -8.58 -9.50
N LEU A 134 3.93 -7.56 -10.35
CA LEU A 134 3.41 -6.26 -9.92
C LEU A 134 1.99 -6.37 -9.34
N THR A 135 1.16 -7.26 -9.89
CA THR A 135 -0.20 -7.53 -9.39
C THR A 135 -0.15 -8.05 -7.95
N ILE A 136 0.79 -8.94 -7.65
CA ILE A 136 0.95 -9.47 -6.29
C ILE A 136 1.47 -8.39 -5.33
N LEU A 137 2.47 -7.60 -5.73
CA LEU A 137 2.93 -6.48 -4.92
C LEU A 137 1.78 -5.52 -4.59
N GLN A 138 0.96 -5.22 -5.59
CA GLN A 138 -0.21 -4.36 -5.41
C GLN A 138 -1.25 -5.01 -4.49
N GLY A 139 -1.53 -6.30 -4.64
CA GLY A 139 -2.41 -7.05 -3.74
C GLY A 139 -1.93 -7.02 -2.29
N VAL A 140 -0.62 -7.16 -2.04
CA VAL A 140 -0.04 -7.04 -0.70
C VAL A 140 -0.24 -5.62 -0.14
N ALA A 141 -0.09 -4.59 -0.96
CA ALA A 141 -0.35 -3.21 -0.55
C ALA A 141 -1.82 -2.99 -0.15
N VAL A 142 -2.77 -3.51 -0.95
CA VAL A 142 -4.21 -3.48 -0.64
C VAL A 142 -4.49 -4.13 0.71
N ILE A 143 -3.96 -5.33 0.96
CA ILE A 143 -4.20 -6.06 2.22
C ILE A 143 -3.65 -5.29 3.42
N LYS A 144 -2.47 -4.67 3.30
CA LYS A 144 -1.88 -3.87 4.38
C LYS A 144 -2.77 -2.68 4.74
N ILE A 145 -3.28 -1.96 3.75
CA ILE A 145 -4.17 -0.81 3.96
C ILE A 145 -5.50 -1.27 4.55
N MET A 146 -6.06 -2.37 4.04
CA MET A 146 -7.28 -2.94 4.58
C MET A 146 -7.14 -3.29 6.06
N ARG A 147 -6.02 -3.91 6.46
CA ARG A 147 -5.73 -4.18 7.88
C ARG A 147 -5.60 -2.90 8.70
N ALA A 148 -4.93 -1.88 8.18
CA ALA A 148 -4.81 -0.59 8.86
C ALA A 148 -6.19 0.07 9.08
N ASN A 149 -7.05 0.02 8.08
CA ASN A 149 -8.43 0.52 8.15
C ASN A 149 -9.28 -0.28 9.15
N LEU A 150 -9.17 -1.62 9.16
CA LEU A 150 -9.90 -2.46 10.10
C LEU A 150 -9.44 -2.25 11.55
N SER A 151 -8.13 -2.09 11.77
CA SER A 151 -7.58 -1.78 13.11
C SER A 151 -8.12 -0.46 13.62
N PHE A 152 -8.13 0.57 12.77
CA PHE A 152 -8.71 1.88 13.12
C PHE A 152 -10.20 1.76 13.50
N LEU A 153 -10.97 1.04 12.68
CA LEU A 153 -12.40 0.87 12.94
C LEU A 153 -12.62 0.17 14.29
N HIS A 154 -11.82 -0.86 14.60
CA HIS A 154 -11.89 -1.54 15.88
C HIS A 154 -11.55 -0.60 17.06
N GLU A 155 -10.47 0.18 16.95
CA GLU A 155 -10.09 1.20 17.95
C GLU A 155 -11.24 2.19 18.20
N LEU A 156 -11.90 2.63 17.13
CA LEU A 156 -13.04 3.55 17.19
C LEU A 156 -14.23 2.94 17.95
N TYR A 157 -14.61 1.70 17.64
CA TYR A 157 -15.71 1.02 18.35
C TYR A 157 -15.43 0.86 19.84
N VAL A 158 -14.20 0.49 20.21
CA VAL A 158 -13.81 0.36 21.61
C VAL A 158 -13.87 1.72 22.32
N LEU A 159 -13.43 2.79 21.66
CA LEU A 159 -13.48 4.14 22.22
C LEU A 159 -14.91 4.61 22.47
N ILE A 160 -15.82 4.40 21.51
CA ILE A 160 -17.24 4.74 21.65
C ILE A 160 -17.85 3.98 22.83
N ALA A 161 -17.62 2.67 22.92
CA ALA A 161 -18.13 1.85 24.02
C ALA A 161 -17.62 2.33 25.39
N ARG A 162 -16.35 2.72 25.49
CA ARG A 162 -15.78 3.29 26.73
C ARG A 162 -16.42 4.62 27.10
N LEU A 163 -16.68 5.49 26.12
CA LEU A 163 -17.33 6.78 26.34
C LEU A 163 -18.77 6.60 26.84
N ASP A 164 -19.51 5.64 26.29
CA ASP A 164 -20.88 5.36 26.73
C ASP A 164 -20.93 4.81 28.16
N LEU A 165 -19.99 3.91 28.51
CA LEU A 165 -19.83 3.44 29.89
C LEU A 165 -19.47 4.59 30.84
N HIS A 166 -18.57 5.50 30.43
CA HIS A 166 -18.20 6.65 31.24
C HIS A 166 -19.37 7.63 31.44
N LYS A 167 -20.21 7.83 30.40
CA LYS A 167 -21.44 8.62 30.50
C LYS A 167 -22.48 8.00 31.44
N GLN A 168 -22.64 6.68 31.41
CA GLN A 168 -23.53 5.98 32.36
C GLN A 168 -23.02 6.05 33.80
N LYS A 169 -21.70 6.00 34.01
CA LYS A 169 -21.08 6.03 35.34
C LYS A 169 -21.02 7.44 35.95
N ASN A 170 -21.15 8.50 35.16
CA ASN A 170 -21.15 9.91 35.60
C ASN A 170 -22.35 10.69 35.01
N PRO A 171 -23.60 10.43 35.46
CA PRO A 171 -24.80 11.04 34.90
C PRO A 171 -24.91 12.57 35.15
N HIS A 172 -24.20 13.11 36.16
CA HIS A 172 -24.33 14.51 36.59
C HIS A 172 -23.58 15.54 35.72
N ARG A 173 -22.78 15.12 34.73
CA ARG A 173 -22.06 16.08 33.85
C ARG A 173 -22.92 16.66 32.72
N LYS A 174 -24.19 16.21 32.56
CA LYS A 174 -25.15 16.79 31.62
C LYS A 174 -25.77 18.12 32.08
N GLN A 175 -25.56 18.54 33.33
CA GLN A 175 -26.17 19.76 33.89
C GLN A 175 -25.25 20.99 33.90
N VAL A 176 -24.11 20.94 33.21
CA VAL A 176 -23.21 22.09 33.07
C VAL A 176 -22.94 22.35 31.60
N GLU A 177 -24.00 22.51 30.82
CA GLU A 177 -23.97 23.51 29.75
C GLU A 177 -24.14 24.85 30.45
N PRO A 178 -23.23 25.82 30.28
CA PRO A 178 -23.53 27.17 30.69
C PRO A 178 -24.68 27.67 29.81
N GLU A 179 -25.85 27.88 30.42
CA GLU A 179 -26.75 28.92 29.94
C GLU A 179 -25.98 30.23 30.03
N GLU A 180 -25.53 30.74 28.89
CA GLU A 180 -25.36 32.16 28.56
C GLU A 180 -25.08 32.33 27.05
#